data_AF-A0A2P8W8H6-F1
#
_entry.id   AF-A0A2P8W8H6-F1
#
_cell.length_a   1.000
_cell.length_b   1.000
_cell.length_c   1.000
_cell.angle_alpha   90.00
_cell.angle_beta   90.00
_cell.angle_gamma   90.00
#
_symmetry.space_group_name_H-M   'P 1'
#
loop_
_entity.id
_entity.type
_entity.pdbx_description
1 polymer ?
#
loop_
_entity_poly.entity_id
_entity_poly.type
_entity_poly.pdbx_seq_one_letter_code
_entity_poly.pdbx_strand_id
1 'polypeptide(L)'
;MVLRCIGNWLDRTAERYSFEVTIPSAQAIARQINPAVAKTPSAYTITLATNQAKTLAQVLPLGEALLPPQDLYLTKAEDYVNTFGELTPAAKANLLLLRYRMGLSGEETSDLNARAMGPFKSLGEKYQHFRRELLVCKQESDLDSELWQVMQAKAKTMSLPEADAQFLKAERLSALRREAEQERQQREAEAEAERQRHREQQQRTERYRQAFESLVVDTLVPLNVAPDADQFRQAMMAQLSGPEFNRGRLIQARDFYHLTPLEADALEKRVLDELYLLSRLL
;
A
#
# COMPACT_ATOMS: atom_id res chain seq x y z
N MET A 1 29.12 5.06 -29.22
CA MET A 1 30.23 4.10 -29.00
C MET A 1 29.93 2.75 -29.65
N VAL A 2 28.70 2.22 -29.54
CA VAL A 2 28.25 0.95 -30.15
C VAL A 2 28.42 0.89 -31.68
N LEU A 3 28.09 1.96 -32.42
CA LEU A 3 28.24 2.00 -33.88
C LEU A 3 29.71 1.91 -34.37
N ARG A 4 30.68 2.37 -33.56
CA ARG A 4 32.12 2.23 -33.89
C ARG A 4 32.61 0.80 -33.73
N CYS A 5 32.08 0.07 -32.74
CA CYS A 5 32.43 -1.34 -32.52
C CYS A 5 31.86 -2.24 -33.61
N ILE A 6 30.64 -1.98 -34.08
CA ILE A 6 30.01 -2.70 -35.19
C ILE A 6 30.75 -2.42 -36.51
N GLY A 7 31.16 -1.17 -36.75
CA GLY A 7 31.92 -0.81 -37.95
C GLY A 7 33.28 -1.52 -38.05
N ASN A 8 34.04 -1.54 -36.95
CA ASN A 8 35.31 -2.27 -36.88
C ASN A 8 35.17 -3.79 -36.98
N TRP A 9 34.02 -4.35 -36.61
CA TRP A 9 33.74 -5.78 -36.74
C TRP A 9 33.38 -6.14 -38.19
N LEU A 10 32.48 -5.37 -38.82
CA LEU A 10 32.08 -5.55 -40.22
C LEU A 10 33.24 -5.33 -41.21
N ASP A 11 34.15 -4.40 -40.94
CA ASP A 11 35.30 -4.15 -41.81
C ASP A 11 36.38 -5.27 -41.71
N ARG A 12 36.32 -6.13 -40.67
CA ARG A 12 37.26 -7.23 -40.45
C ARG A 12 36.78 -8.56 -41.04
N THR A 13 35.48 -8.74 -41.18
CA THR A 13 34.90 -9.93 -41.79
C THR A 13 34.67 -9.63 -43.27
N ALA A 14 35.55 -10.13 -44.15
CA ALA A 14 35.46 -9.95 -45.61
C ALA A 14 34.23 -10.63 -46.27
N GLU A 15 33.18 -10.89 -45.48
CA GLU A 15 31.94 -11.50 -45.89
C GLU A 15 30.99 -10.43 -46.43
N ARG A 16 30.29 -10.75 -47.53
CA ARG A 16 29.22 -9.89 -48.04
C ARG A 16 28.00 -10.08 -47.14
N TYR A 17 27.66 -9.05 -46.37
CA TYR A 17 26.44 -9.03 -45.60
C TYR A 17 25.30 -8.50 -46.45
N SER A 18 24.22 -9.27 -46.52
CA SER A 18 22.95 -8.85 -47.14
C SER A 18 22.02 -8.37 -46.06
N PHE A 19 21.68 -7.08 -46.08
CA PHE A 19 20.70 -6.49 -45.20
C PHE A 19 19.41 -6.29 -45.97
N GLU A 20 18.33 -6.88 -45.47
CA GLU A 20 16.99 -6.72 -46.03
C GLU A 20 16.20 -5.78 -45.11
N VAL A 21 15.89 -4.59 -45.60
CA VAL A 21 15.02 -3.63 -44.91
C VAL A 21 13.67 -3.67 -45.59
N THR A 22 12.71 -4.34 -44.96
CA THR A 22 11.32 -4.37 -45.42
C THR A 22 10.59 -3.19 -44.82
N ILE A 23 10.24 -2.21 -45.65
CA ILE A 23 9.45 -1.04 -45.26
C ILE A 23 7.98 -1.38 -45.52
N PRO A 24 7.16 -1.61 -44.47
CA PRO A 24 5.73 -1.69 -44.65
C PRO A 24 5.22 -0.33 -45.13
N SER A 25 4.52 -0.29 -46.26
CA SER A 25 3.89 0.97 -46.69
C SER A 25 2.79 1.34 -45.70
N ALA A 26 2.48 2.64 -45.56
CA ALA A 26 1.41 3.17 -44.70
C ALA A 26 0.03 2.50 -44.95
N GLN A 27 -0.14 1.77 -46.06
CA GLN A 27 -1.35 0.99 -46.37
C GLN A 27 -1.43 -0.36 -45.65
N ALA A 28 -0.35 -0.87 -45.04
CA ALA A 28 -0.41 -2.07 -44.20
C ALA A 28 -1.28 -1.84 -42.94
N ILE A 29 -1.32 -0.61 -42.44
CA ILE A 29 -2.21 -0.19 -41.34
C ILE A 29 -3.64 0.05 -41.86
N ALA A 30 -3.80 0.56 -43.09
CA ALA A 30 -5.11 0.80 -43.70
C ALA A 30 -5.85 -0.48 -44.16
N ARG A 31 -5.14 -1.61 -44.36
CA ARG A 31 -5.74 -2.91 -44.69
C ARG A 31 -6.60 -3.52 -43.58
N GLN A 32 -6.46 -3.07 -42.33
CA GLN A 32 -7.39 -3.45 -41.25
C GLN A 32 -8.76 -2.78 -41.39
N ILE A 33 -8.91 -1.76 -42.25
CA ILE A 33 -10.11 -0.91 -42.30
C ILE A 33 -10.91 -1.10 -43.59
N ASN A 34 -10.29 -1.38 -44.75
CA ASN A 34 -11.05 -1.54 -46.00
C ASN A 34 -10.34 -2.41 -47.08
N PRO A 35 -10.87 -3.58 -47.45
CA PRO A 35 -10.20 -4.52 -48.36
C PRO A 35 -10.33 -4.19 -49.87
N ALA A 36 -11.04 -3.12 -50.26
CA ALA A 36 -11.36 -2.84 -51.67
C ALA A 36 -10.29 -2.08 -52.47
N VAL A 37 -9.18 -1.66 -51.86
CA VAL A 37 -8.13 -0.86 -52.53
C VAL A 37 -6.83 -1.67 -52.63
N ALA A 38 -6.74 -2.56 -53.61
CA ALA A 38 -5.55 -3.40 -53.80
C ALA A 38 -5.18 -3.52 -55.28
N LYS A 39 -4.45 -2.54 -55.82
CA LYS A 39 -3.75 -2.66 -57.12
C LYS A 39 -2.40 -1.94 -57.17
N THR A 40 -1.67 -1.84 -56.05
CA THR A 40 -0.27 -1.40 -56.04
C THR A 40 0.54 -2.13 -54.96
N PRO A 41 1.85 -2.36 -55.18
CA PRO A 41 2.66 -3.29 -54.40
C PRO A 41 2.82 -2.88 -52.92
N SER A 42 2.71 -3.86 -52.03
CA SER A 42 2.41 -3.73 -50.60
C SER A 42 3.60 -3.77 -49.62
N ALA A 43 4.82 -3.62 -50.09
CA ALA A 43 6.00 -3.40 -49.26
C ALA A 43 7.14 -2.93 -50.16
N TYR A 44 7.94 -1.98 -49.68
CA TYR A 44 9.20 -1.63 -50.34
C TYR A 44 10.31 -2.36 -49.61
N THR A 45 10.90 -3.36 -50.26
CA THR A 45 12.07 -4.05 -49.73
C THR A 45 13.32 -3.43 -50.32
N ILE A 46 14.15 -2.85 -49.46
CA ILE A 46 15.50 -2.40 -49.84
C ILE A 46 16.46 -3.49 -49.41
N THR A 47 17.02 -4.19 -50.39
CA THR A 47 18.11 -5.14 -50.18
C THR A 47 19.43 -4.43 -50.43
N LEU A 48 20.30 -4.43 -49.42
CA LEU A 48 21.62 -3.85 -49.52
C LEU A 48 22.68 -4.91 -49.23
N ALA A 49 23.42 -5.29 -50.27
CA ALA A 49 24.59 -6.15 -50.14
C ALA A 49 25.85 -5.27 -50.01
N THR A 50 26.45 -5.22 -48.82
CA THR A 50 27.69 -4.47 -48.62
C THR A 50 28.62 -5.15 -47.62
N ASN A 51 29.92 -5.01 -47.85
CA ASN A 51 30.99 -5.46 -46.97
C ASN A 51 31.70 -4.28 -46.28
N GLN A 52 31.11 -3.07 -46.34
CA GLN A 52 31.68 -1.86 -45.75
C GLN A 52 30.67 -1.19 -44.81
N ALA A 53 31.05 -1.01 -43.55
CA ALA A 53 30.18 -0.36 -42.55
C ALA A 53 29.82 1.08 -42.94
N LYS A 54 30.72 1.77 -43.66
CA LYS A 54 30.52 3.13 -44.15
C LYS A 54 29.36 3.24 -45.15
N THR A 55 29.15 2.22 -45.97
CA THR A 55 28.05 2.14 -46.94
C THR A 55 26.71 1.92 -46.24
N LEU A 56 26.71 1.11 -45.18
CA LEU A 56 25.55 0.90 -44.30
C LEU A 56 25.12 2.20 -43.61
N ALA A 57 26.09 2.99 -43.14
CA ALA A 57 25.85 4.31 -42.55
C ALA A 57 25.28 5.33 -43.55
N GLN A 58 25.53 5.16 -44.86
CA GLN A 58 24.95 6.01 -45.92
C GLN A 58 23.51 5.63 -46.27
N VAL A 59 23.09 4.40 -45.94
CA VAL A 59 21.75 3.87 -46.25
C VAL A 59 20.76 4.17 -45.14
N LEU A 60 21.22 4.32 -43.90
CA LEU A 60 20.38 4.77 -42.78
C LEU A 60 19.64 6.09 -43.09
N PRO A 61 20.30 7.17 -43.57
CA PRO A 61 19.61 8.39 -43.99
C PRO A 61 18.58 8.17 -45.10
N LEU A 62 18.82 7.24 -46.02
CA LEU A 62 17.86 6.90 -47.09
C LEU A 62 16.64 6.15 -46.52
N GLY A 63 16.86 5.24 -45.57
CA GLY A 63 15.79 4.57 -44.84
C GLY A 63 14.97 5.53 -43.98
N GLU A 64 15.62 6.49 -43.33
CA GLU A 64 14.96 7.56 -42.57
C GLU A 64 14.15 8.50 -43.48
N ALA A 65 14.65 8.81 -44.69
CA ALA A 65 13.95 9.65 -45.66
C ALA A 65 12.72 8.98 -46.29
N LEU A 66 12.61 7.65 -46.22
CA LEU A 66 11.48 6.89 -46.74
C LEU A 66 10.35 6.72 -45.71
N LEU A 67 10.61 7.01 -44.44
CA LEU A 67 9.60 7.02 -43.40
C LEU A 67 8.94 8.39 -43.29
N PRO A 68 7.64 8.47 -42.94
CA PRO A 68 6.99 9.74 -42.68
C PRO A 68 7.76 10.50 -41.58
N PRO A 69 8.14 11.78 -41.82
CA PRO A 69 8.97 12.53 -40.88
C PRO A 69 8.32 12.69 -39.50
N GLN A 70 6.98 12.77 -39.46
CA GLN A 70 6.20 12.83 -38.22
C GLN A 70 6.32 11.54 -37.41
N ASP A 71 6.24 10.38 -38.06
CA ASP A 71 6.30 9.07 -37.38
C ASP A 71 7.70 8.84 -36.80
N LEU A 72 8.74 9.14 -37.57
CA LEU A 72 10.12 9.00 -37.10
C LEU A 72 10.41 9.94 -35.93
N TYR A 73 9.94 11.20 -36.01
CA TYR A 73 10.06 12.14 -34.90
C TYR A 73 9.33 11.62 -33.65
N LEU A 74 8.10 11.15 -33.80
CA LEU A 74 7.29 10.64 -32.71
C LEU A 74 7.94 9.44 -32.04
N THR A 75 8.38 8.43 -32.81
CA THR A 75 9.07 7.26 -32.26
C THR A 75 10.31 7.66 -31.47
N LYS A 76 11.09 8.63 -31.96
CA LYS A 76 12.26 9.13 -31.21
C LYS A 76 11.87 9.86 -29.93
N ALA A 77 10.79 10.65 -29.95
CA ALA A 77 10.28 11.27 -28.75
C ALA A 77 9.81 10.22 -27.73
N GLU A 78 9.04 9.22 -28.17
CA GLU A 78 8.59 8.10 -27.35
C GLU A 78 9.76 7.29 -26.77
N ASP A 79 10.81 7.02 -27.54
CA ASP A 79 12.02 6.35 -27.04
C ASP A 79 12.65 7.11 -25.86
N TYR A 80 12.75 8.44 -25.97
CA TYR A 80 13.27 9.26 -24.88
C TYR A 80 12.34 9.23 -23.65
N VAL A 81 11.03 9.37 -23.86
CA VAL A 81 10.07 9.34 -22.75
C VAL A 81 10.02 7.95 -22.09
N ASN A 82 10.09 6.87 -22.85
CA ASN A 82 10.12 5.51 -22.30
C ASN A 82 11.39 5.25 -21.50
N THR A 83 12.52 5.86 -21.89
CA THR A 83 13.81 5.71 -21.21
C THR A 83 13.89 6.55 -19.93
N PHE A 84 13.47 7.80 -19.99
CA PHE A 84 13.69 8.79 -18.91
C PHE A 84 12.41 9.19 -18.17
N GLY A 85 11.25 8.75 -18.64
CA GLY A 85 9.93 9.15 -18.17
C GLY A 85 9.54 10.59 -18.53
N GLU A 86 10.46 11.38 -19.09
CA GLU A 86 10.19 12.74 -19.58
C GLU A 86 11.17 13.17 -20.69
N LEU A 87 10.80 14.24 -21.39
CA LEU A 87 11.70 14.90 -22.34
C LEU A 87 12.72 15.78 -21.59
N THR A 88 13.85 15.18 -21.24
CA THR A 88 14.99 15.86 -20.62
C THR A 88 15.53 17.00 -21.50
N PRO A 89 16.30 17.96 -20.93
CA PRO A 89 16.92 19.02 -21.73
C PRO A 89 17.77 18.49 -22.89
N ALA A 90 18.50 17.39 -22.67
CA ALA A 90 19.30 16.74 -23.71
C ALA A 90 18.42 16.09 -24.78
N ALA A 91 17.34 15.40 -24.39
CA ALA A 91 16.37 14.85 -25.34
C ALA A 91 15.73 15.96 -26.20
N LYS A 92 15.32 17.07 -25.58
CA LYS A 92 14.77 18.24 -26.28
C LYS A 92 15.75 18.85 -27.29
N ALA A 93 17.03 18.97 -26.92
CA ALA A 93 18.06 19.44 -27.85
C ALA A 93 18.25 18.50 -29.04
N ASN A 94 18.26 17.18 -28.81
CA ASN A 94 18.36 16.18 -29.88
C ASN A 94 17.12 16.19 -30.79
N LEU A 95 15.93 16.28 -30.21
CA LEU A 95 14.68 16.39 -30.96
C LEU A 95 14.60 17.69 -31.76
N LEU A 96 15.18 18.79 -31.26
CA LEU A 96 15.28 20.04 -32.01
C LEU A 96 16.16 19.90 -33.26
N LEU A 97 17.29 19.18 -33.17
CA LEU A 97 18.09 18.85 -34.35
C LEU A 97 17.31 17.98 -35.35
N LEU A 98 16.54 17.02 -34.84
CA LEU A 98 15.74 16.11 -35.65
C LEU A 98 14.61 16.86 -36.37
N ARG A 99 13.95 17.80 -35.67
CA ARG A 99 12.97 18.72 -36.24
C ARG A 99 13.53 19.46 -37.45
N TYR A 100 14.72 20.07 -37.33
CA TYR A 100 15.33 20.81 -38.42
C TYR A 100 15.66 19.92 -39.62
N ARG A 101 16.16 18.69 -39.38
CA ARG A 101 16.46 17.73 -40.46
C ARG A 101 15.21 17.29 -41.20
N MET A 102 14.11 17.13 -40.49
CA MET A 102 12.84 16.66 -41.05
C MET A 102 11.95 17.78 -41.59
N GLY A 103 12.35 19.05 -41.44
CA GLY A 103 11.57 20.20 -41.91
C GLY A 103 10.24 20.42 -41.17
N LEU A 104 10.10 19.90 -39.94
CA LEU A 104 8.86 19.99 -39.17
C LEU A 104 8.69 21.38 -38.52
N SER A 105 7.46 21.87 -38.50
CA SER A 105 7.11 23.12 -37.83
C SER A 105 7.18 22.99 -36.30
N GLY A 106 7.22 24.13 -35.60
CA GLY A 106 7.26 24.15 -34.14
C GLY A 106 5.99 23.59 -33.53
N GLU A 107 4.84 23.94 -34.11
CA GLU A 107 3.52 23.50 -33.68
C GLU A 107 3.37 21.98 -33.83
N GLU A 108 3.69 21.42 -35.00
CA GLU A 108 3.65 19.97 -35.21
C GLU A 108 4.52 19.22 -34.19
N THR A 109 5.77 19.68 -33.97
CA THR A 109 6.63 19.02 -32.98
C THR A 109 6.13 19.18 -31.55
N SER A 110 5.46 20.28 -31.21
CA SER A 110 4.83 20.47 -29.91
C SER A 110 3.73 19.44 -29.69
N ASP A 111 2.88 19.22 -30.70
CA ASP A 111 1.79 18.23 -30.65
C ASP A 111 2.33 16.80 -30.57
N LEU A 112 3.37 16.47 -31.36
CA LEU A 112 4.04 15.16 -31.30
C LEU A 112 4.70 14.94 -29.93
N ASN A 113 5.36 15.95 -29.36
CA ASN A 113 5.93 15.85 -28.02
C ASN A 113 4.85 15.69 -26.95
N ALA A 114 3.73 16.39 -27.07
CA ALA A 114 2.60 16.22 -26.15
C ALA A 114 2.01 14.81 -26.25
N ARG A 115 1.88 14.27 -27.47
CA ARG A 115 1.45 12.89 -27.71
C ARG A 115 2.40 11.87 -27.10
N ALA A 116 3.72 12.04 -27.26
CA ALA A 116 4.74 11.16 -26.69
C ALA A 116 4.78 11.21 -25.15
N MET A 117 4.58 12.38 -24.55
CA MET A 117 4.60 12.55 -23.09
C MET A 117 3.36 11.98 -22.41
N GLY A 118 2.23 11.95 -23.12
CA GLY A 118 0.94 11.54 -22.58
C GLY A 118 0.33 12.60 -21.64
N PRO A 119 -0.54 12.19 -20.69
CA PRO A 119 -1.29 13.12 -19.86
C PRO A 119 -0.45 13.89 -18.83
N PHE A 120 0.73 13.37 -18.48
CA PHE A 120 1.61 13.96 -17.46
C PHE A 120 2.92 14.45 -18.09
N LYS A 121 3.27 15.71 -17.83
CA LYS A 121 4.35 16.39 -18.54
C LYS A 121 5.71 16.27 -17.86
N SER A 122 5.74 15.85 -16.60
CA SER A 122 6.98 15.69 -15.85
C SER A 122 7.04 14.33 -15.15
N LEU A 123 8.26 13.87 -14.89
CA LEU A 123 8.48 12.64 -14.13
C LEU A 123 7.91 12.76 -12.70
N GLY A 124 8.02 13.95 -12.09
CA GLY A 124 7.49 14.23 -10.77
C GLY A 124 5.97 14.08 -10.69
N GLU A 125 5.23 14.59 -11.68
CA GLU A 125 3.77 14.41 -11.76
C GLU A 125 3.40 12.92 -11.88
N LYS A 126 4.11 12.17 -12.73
CA LYS A 126 3.91 10.73 -12.91
C LYS A 126 4.12 9.98 -11.60
N TYR A 127 5.20 10.27 -10.88
CA TYR A 127 5.51 9.64 -9.60
C TYR A 127 4.44 9.95 -8.55
N GLN A 128 4.04 11.21 -8.41
CA GLN A 128 3.02 11.61 -7.44
C GLN A 128 1.66 10.98 -7.74
N HIS A 129 1.29 10.89 -9.02
CA HIS A 129 0.06 10.24 -9.42
C HIS A 129 0.13 8.74 -9.14
N PHE A 130 1.21 8.07 -9.57
CA PHE A 130 1.38 6.64 -9.37
C PHE A 130 1.42 6.25 -7.89
N ARG A 131 2.09 7.04 -7.03
CA ARG A 131 2.08 6.84 -5.57
C ARG A 131 0.69 6.95 -4.97
N ARG A 132 -0.10 7.95 -5.37
CA ARG A 132 -1.50 8.10 -4.90
C ARG A 132 -2.34 6.88 -5.22
N GLU A 133 -2.15 6.31 -6.41
CA GLU A 133 -2.85 5.10 -6.84
C GLU A 133 -2.38 3.87 -6.04
N LEU A 134 -1.08 3.78 -5.73
CA LEU A 134 -0.53 2.71 -4.89
C LEU A 134 -1.07 2.73 -3.45
N LEU A 135 -1.60 3.85 -2.95
CA LEU A 135 -2.24 3.91 -1.63
C LEU A 135 -3.53 3.07 -1.54
N VAL A 136 -4.13 2.72 -2.69
CA VAL A 136 -5.27 1.80 -2.73
C VAL A 136 -4.86 0.39 -2.30
N CYS A 137 -3.58 0.03 -2.47
CA CYS A 137 -3.03 -1.24 -1.98
C CYS A 137 -2.87 -1.15 -0.46
N LYS A 138 -3.65 -1.95 0.26
CA LYS A 138 -3.67 -1.98 1.73
C LYS A 138 -2.90 -3.17 2.30
N GLN A 139 -2.67 -4.19 1.48
CA GLN A 139 -1.98 -5.42 1.89
C GLN A 139 -0.84 -5.73 0.91
N GLU A 140 0.16 -6.47 1.38
CA GLU A 140 1.29 -6.90 0.53
C GLU A 140 0.80 -7.75 -0.65
N SER A 141 -0.22 -8.60 -0.44
CA SER A 141 -0.81 -9.45 -1.47
C SER A 141 -1.39 -8.69 -2.66
N ASP A 142 -1.86 -7.46 -2.43
CA ASP A 142 -2.41 -6.62 -3.49
C ASP A 142 -1.35 -6.32 -4.56
N LEU A 143 -0.08 -6.19 -4.14
CA LEU A 143 1.05 -5.88 -5.01
C LEU A 143 1.57 -7.08 -5.80
N ASP A 144 1.12 -8.30 -5.50
CA ASP A 144 1.47 -9.52 -6.25
C ASP A 144 0.26 -10.11 -7.01
N SER A 145 -0.86 -9.39 -6.99
CA SER A 145 -2.14 -9.79 -7.57
C SER A 145 -2.38 -9.19 -8.97
N GLU A 146 -3.56 -9.47 -9.54
CA GLU A 146 -4.07 -8.82 -10.76
C GLU A 146 -4.06 -7.29 -10.66
N LEU A 147 -4.21 -6.72 -9.46
CA LEU A 147 -4.14 -5.28 -9.25
C LEU A 147 -2.79 -4.71 -9.67
N TRP A 148 -1.69 -5.43 -9.43
CA TRP A 148 -0.38 -4.99 -9.88
C TRP A 148 -0.24 -5.01 -11.41
N GLN A 149 -0.87 -5.97 -12.11
CA GLN A 149 -0.91 -5.96 -13.57
C GLN A 149 -1.65 -4.72 -14.10
N VAL A 150 -2.75 -4.34 -13.46
CA VAL A 150 -3.47 -3.10 -13.76
C VAL A 150 -2.57 -1.87 -13.54
N MET A 151 -1.80 -1.87 -12.44
CA MET A 151 -0.84 -0.80 -12.15
C MET A 151 0.29 -0.73 -13.18
N GLN A 152 0.82 -1.87 -13.64
CA GLN A 152 1.81 -1.91 -14.71
C GLN A 152 1.25 -1.39 -16.03
N ALA A 153 0.02 -1.76 -16.40
CA ALA A 153 -0.64 -1.22 -17.58
C ALA A 153 -0.79 0.30 -17.46
N LYS A 154 -1.19 0.80 -16.29
CA LYS A 154 -1.32 2.23 -16.00
C LYS A 154 0.02 2.97 -16.08
N ALA A 155 1.11 2.37 -15.58
CA ALA A 155 2.46 2.90 -15.70
C ALA A 155 2.86 3.07 -17.18
N LYS A 156 2.57 2.05 -18.02
CA LYS A 156 2.80 2.14 -19.47
C LYS A 156 1.98 3.26 -20.12
N THR A 157 0.70 3.40 -19.76
CA THR A 157 -0.17 4.46 -20.32
C THR A 157 0.33 5.87 -20.00
N MET A 158 0.92 6.08 -18.81
CA MET A 158 1.53 7.36 -18.45
C MET A 158 2.99 7.49 -18.90
N SER A 159 3.52 6.52 -19.64
CA SER A 159 4.94 6.45 -20.05
C SER A 159 5.88 6.64 -18.85
N LEU A 160 5.61 5.91 -17.77
CA LEU A 160 6.50 5.78 -16.62
C LEU A 160 7.45 4.61 -16.88
N PRO A 161 8.78 4.79 -16.76
CA PRO A 161 9.74 3.72 -16.96
C PRO A 161 9.46 2.53 -16.04
N GLU A 162 9.64 1.32 -16.55
CA GLU A 162 9.35 0.10 -15.79
C GLU A 162 10.19 0.00 -14.51
N ALA A 163 11.47 0.39 -14.59
CA ALA A 163 12.35 0.42 -13.43
C ALA A 163 11.81 1.32 -12.32
N ASP A 164 11.26 2.49 -12.68
CA ASP A 164 10.68 3.44 -11.73
C ASP A 164 9.38 2.90 -11.13
N ALA A 165 8.53 2.26 -11.94
CA ALA A 165 7.31 1.61 -11.45
C ALA A 165 7.63 0.51 -10.42
N GLN A 166 8.65 -0.32 -10.69
CA GLN A 166 9.12 -1.36 -9.77
C GLN A 166 9.74 -0.76 -8.50
N PHE A 167 10.49 0.33 -8.61
CA PHE A 167 11.00 1.06 -7.45
C PHE A 167 9.86 1.56 -6.55
N LEU A 168 8.82 2.16 -7.13
CA LEU A 168 7.64 2.64 -6.39
C LEU A 168 6.85 1.48 -5.76
N LYS A 169 6.78 0.32 -6.43
CA LYS A 169 6.22 -0.92 -5.84
C LYS A 169 6.97 -1.30 -4.56
N ALA A 170 8.30 -1.37 -4.65
CA ALA A 170 9.14 -1.75 -3.52
C ALA A 170 9.04 -0.74 -2.37
N GLU A 171 8.97 0.56 -2.68
CA GLU A 171 8.72 1.63 -1.70
C GLU A 171 7.39 1.38 -0.96
N ARG A 172 6.28 1.14 -1.67
CA ARG A 172 4.97 0.88 -1.04
C ARG A 172 4.98 -0.40 -0.21
N LEU A 173 5.60 -1.47 -0.72
CA LEU A 173 5.73 -2.74 0.00
C LEU A 173 6.47 -2.55 1.33
N SER A 174 7.55 -1.76 1.33
CA SER A 174 8.30 -1.45 2.55
C SER A 174 7.48 -0.64 3.55
N ALA A 175 6.63 0.28 3.08
CA ALA A 175 5.73 1.04 3.93
C ALA A 175 4.68 0.15 4.58
N LEU A 176 4.05 -0.75 3.81
CA LEU A 176 3.07 -1.71 4.32
C LEU A 176 3.65 -2.62 5.41
N ARG A 177 4.90 -3.08 5.25
CA ARG A 177 5.60 -3.87 6.28
C ARG A 177 5.77 -3.11 7.58
N ARG A 178 6.21 -1.85 7.49
CA ARG A 178 6.38 -0.98 8.66
C ARG A 178 5.04 -0.70 9.34
N GLU A 179 3.98 -0.44 8.57
CA GLU A 179 2.63 -0.24 9.08
C GLU A 179 2.16 -1.49 9.85
N ALA A 180 2.35 -2.69 9.29
CA ALA A 180 2.00 -3.94 9.94
C ALA A 180 2.82 -4.24 11.20
N GLU A 181 4.12 -3.94 11.20
CA GLU A 181 4.98 -4.07 12.38
C GLU A 181 4.55 -3.11 13.50
N GLN A 182 4.26 -1.85 13.17
CA GLN A 182 3.76 -0.86 14.13
C GLN A 182 2.43 -1.28 14.74
N GLU A 183 1.50 -1.80 13.93
CA GLU A 183 0.22 -2.27 14.43
C GLU A 183 0.38 -3.48 15.37
N ARG A 184 1.32 -4.40 15.08
CA ARG A 184 1.65 -5.50 16.00
C ARG A 184 2.21 -5.00 17.32
N GLN A 185 3.16 -4.08 17.28
CA GLN A 185 3.75 -3.49 18.50
C GLN A 185 2.71 -2.78 19.36
N GLN A 186 1.77 -2.05 18.73
CA GLN A 186 0.67 -1.40 19.44
C GLN A 186 -0.24 -2.41 20.13
N ARG A 187 -0.66 -3.46 19.41
CA ARG A 187 -1.50 -4.52 19.99
C ARG A 187 -0.80 -5.28 21.12
N GLU A 188 0.50 -5.53 20.99
CA GLU A 188 1.30 -6.16 22.05
C GLU A 188 1.39 -5.28 23.29
N ALA A 189 1.68 -3.98 23.11
CA ALA A 189 1.72 -3.01 24.20
C ALA A 189 0.36 -2.84 24.90
N GLU A 190 -0.73 -2.80 24.13
CA GLU A 190 -2.10 -2.78 24.67
C GLU A 190 -2.40 -4.05 25.47
N ALA A 191 -2.09 -5.22 24.93
CA ALA A 191 -2.28 -6.50 25.62
C ALA A 191 -1.42 -6.64 26.88
N GLU A 192 -0.23 -6.03 26.92
CA GLU A 192 0.60 -5.97 28.14
C GLU A 192 0.03 -5.01 29.17
N ALA A 193 -0.43 -3.83 28.76
CA ALA A 193 -1.08 -2.86 29.64
C ALA A 193 -2.38 -3.43 30.25
N GLU A 194 -3.16 -4.19 29.47
CA GLU A 194 -4.34 -4.91 29.99
C GLU A 194 -3.95 -6.00 30.98
N ARG A 195 -2.90 -6.79 30.69
CA ARG A 195 -2.38 -7.80 31.62
C ARG A 195 -1.89 -7.18 32.93
N GLN A 196 -1.25 -6.02 32.89
CA GLN A 196 -0.83 -5.29 34.09
C GLN A 196 -2.04 -4.81 34.89
N ARG A 197 -3.04 -4.20 34.24
CA ARG A 197 -4.29 -3.78 34.90
C ARG A 197 -5.00 -4.95 35.59
N HIS A 198 -5.08 -6.10 34.94
CA HIS A 198 -5.65 -7.31 35.55
C HIS A 198 -4.87 -7.79 36.78
N ARG A 199 -3.53 -7.77 36.74
CA ARG A 199 -2.69 -8.13 37.90
C ARG A 199 -2.88 -7.16 39.07
N GLU A 200 -2.90 -5.85 38.80
CA GLU A 200 -3.15 -4.84 39.83
C GLU A 200 -4.53 -5.01 40.47
N GLN A 201 -5.55 -5.30 39.66
CA GLN A 201 -6.90 -5.56 40.15
C GLN A 201 -6.98 -6.82 41.02
N GLN A 202 -6.27 -7.89 40.64
CA GLN A 202 -6.17 -9.12 41.44
C GLN A 202 -5.47 -8.83 42.78
N GLN A 203 -4.33 -8.14 42.77
CA GLN A 203 -3.61 -7.76 43.99
C GLN A 203 -4.45 -6.86 44.91
N ARG A 204 -5.19 -5.90 44.35
CA ARG A 204 -6.13 -5.08 45.13
C ARG A 204 -7.20 -5.95 45.79
N THR A 205 -7.81 -6.85 45.03
CA THR A 205 -8.84 -7.77 45.54
C THR A 205 -8.30 -8.68 46.64
N GLU A 206 -7.09 -9.21 46.49
CA GLU A 206 -6.42 -10.02 47.51
C GLU A 206 -6.12 -9.22 48.78
N ARG A 207 -5.62 -7.99 48.64
CA ARG A 207 -5.40 -7.09 49.79
C ARG A 207 -6.70 -6.78 50.52
N TYR A 208 -7.79 -6.53 49.80
CA TYR A 208 -9.11 -6.33 50.41
C TYR A 208 -9.57 -7.57 51.16
N ARG A 209 -9.42 -8.77 50.58
CA ARG A 209 -9.75 -10.03 51.26
C ARG A 209 -8.96 -10.20 52.55
N GLN A 210 -7.65 -9.98 52.52
CA GLN A 210 -6.79 -10.08 53.70
C GLN A 210 -7.16 -9.06 54.78
N ALA A 211 -7.39 -7.80 54.40
CA ALA A 211 -7.81 -6.75 55.34
C ALA A 211 -9.20 -7.03 55.95
N PHE A 212 -10.11 -7.58 55.15
CA PHE A 212 -11.43 -7.99 55.64
C PHE A 212 -11.32 -9.19 56.60
N GLU A 213 -10.53 -10.21 56.25
CA GLU A 213 -10.26 -11.36 57.12
C GLU A 213 -9.66 -10.93 58.45
N SER A 214 -8.67 -10.03 58.46
CA SER A 214 -8.11 -9.52 59.72
C SER A 214 -9.15 -8.79 60.56
N LEU A 215 -10.00 -7.97 59.93
CA LEU A 215 -11.02 -7.21 60.64
C LEU A 215 -12.11 -8.13 61.23
N VAL A 216 -12.50 -9.19 60.51
CA VAL A 216 -13.44 -10.22 60.99
C VAL A 216 -12.83 -11.02 62.14
N VAL A 217 -11.55 -11.41 62.07
CA VAL A 217 -10.87 -12.09 63.18
C VAL A 217 -10.80 -11.18 64.41
N ASP A 218 -10.37 -9.93 64.26
CA ASP A 218 -10.26 -9.00 65.39
C ASP A 218 -11.61 -8.64 66.03
N THR A 219 -12.69 -8.60 65.24
CA THR A 219 -14.05 -8.34 65.77
C THR A 219 -14.71 -9.58 66.38
N LEU A 220 -14.32 -10.80 65.97
CA LEU A 220 -14.87 -12.05 66.51
C LEU A 220 -14.05 -12.66 67.65
N VAL A 221 -12.80 -12.25 67.84
CA VAL A 221 -11.92 -12.75 68.92
C VAL A 221 -12.32 -12.33 70.35
N PRO A 222 -13.13 -11.28 70.66
CA PRO A 222 -13.62 -11.10 72.02
C PRO A 222 -14.74 -12.09 72.40
N LEU A 223 -15.30 -12.86 71.46
CA LEU A 223 -16.35 -13.85 71.72
C LEU A 223 -15.74 -15.22 72.00
N ASN A 224 -14.89 -15.26 73.02
CA ASN A 224 -14.32 -16.48 73.58
C ASN A 224 -15.36 -17.20 74.47
N VAL A 225 -16.55 -17.49 73.93
CA VAL A 225 -17.57 -18.32 74.56
C VAL A 225 -18.38 -19.06 73.48
N ALA A 226 -17.92 -20.24 73.05
CA ALA A 226 -18.73 -21.44 72.74
C ALA A 226 -18.01 -22.38 71.73
N PRO A 227 -18.22 -23.71 71.81
CA PRO A 227 -17.43 -24.71 71.08
C PRO A 227 -17.83 -24.92 69.60
N ASP A 228 -18.63 -24.02 69.02
CA ASP A 228 -19.17 -24.14 67.65
C ASP A 228 -18.60 -23.13 66.64
N ALA A 229 -17.51 -22.44 66.99
CA ALA A 229 -16.90 -21.40 66.16
C ALA A 229 -16.47 -21.89 64.77
N ASP A 230 -16.05 -23.16 64.64
CA ASP A 230 -15.67 -23.76 63.36
C ASP A 230 -16.90 -24.12 62.49
N GLN A 231 -18.01 -24.56 63.10
CA GLN A 231 -19.27 -24.75 62.38
C GLN A 231 -19.87 -23.42 61.93
N PHE A 232 -19.76 -22.37 62.76
CA PHE A 232 -20.18 -21.02 62.39
C PHE A 232 -19.32 -20.44 61.25
N ARG A 233 -17.99 -20.65 61.27
CA ARG A 233 -17.09 -20.26 60.16
C ARG A 233 -17.44 -21.00 58.86
N GLN A 234 -17.69 -22.30 58.93
CA GLN A 234 -18.09 -23.09 57.76
C GLN A 234 -19.47 -22.67 57.22
N ALA A 235 -20.43 -22.38 58.09
CA ALA A 235 -21.75 -21.89 57.71
C ALA A 235 -21.71 -20.47 57.11
N MET A 236 -20.89 -19.57 57.66
CA MET A 236 -20.70 -18.21 57.15
C MET A 236 -20.01 -18.20 55.78
N MET A 237 -18.97 -19.00 55.57
CA MET A 237 -18.28 -19.08 54.26
C MET A 237 -19.19 -19.72 53.19
N ALA A 238 -20.03 -20.69 53.57
CA ALA A 238 -21.06 -21.24 52.69
C ALA A 238 -22.17 -20.22 52.34
N GLN A 239 -22.53 -19.32 53.27
CA GLN A 239 -23.53 -18.27 53.05
C GLN A 239 -23.01 -17.04 52.29
N LEU A 240 -21.72 -16.72 52.38
CA LEU A 240 -21.09 -15.58 51.69
C LEU A 240 -20.84 -15.81 50.20
N SER A 241 -21.01 -17.04 49.71
CA SER A 241 -20.67 -17.44 48.34
C SER A 241 -21.80 -17.24 47.32
N GLY A 242 -22.97 -16.74 47.72
CA GLY A 242 -24.17 -16.69 46.88
C GLY A 242 -24.66 -15.27 46.55
N PRO A 243 -25.06 -14.98 45.30
CA PRO A 243 -25.69 -13.69 44.91
C PRO A 243 -27.04 -13.41 45.60
N GLU A 244 -27.59 -14.36 46.35
CA GLU A 244 -28.81 -14.22 47.17
C GLU A 244 -28.58 -13.51 48.52
N PHE A 245 -27.32 -13.25 48.90
CA PHE A 245 -26.92 -12.68 50.19
C PHE A 245 -27.52 -11.28 50.48
N ASN A 246 -27.80 -10.49 49.44
CA ASN A 246 -28.22 -9.09 49.62
C ASN A 246 -29.73 -8.90 49.87
N ARG A 247 -30.60 -9.83 49.48
CA ARG A 247 -32.07 -9.65 49.61
C ARG A 247 -32.66 -10.28 50.88
N GLY A 248 -32.18 -11.44 51.29
CA GLY A 248 -32.73 -12.14 52.47
C GLY A 248 -32.44 -11.44 53.79
N ARG A 249 -31.25 -10.83 53.92
CA ARG A 249 -30.83 -10.15 55.16
C ARG A 249 -31.46 -8.76 55.35
N LEU A 250 -31.82 -8.07 54.27
CA LEU A 250 -32.51 -6.79 54.35
C LEU A 250 -33.94 -6.95 54.88
N ILE A 251 -34.62 -8.03 54.48
CA ILE A 251 -35.94 -8.40 55.01
C ILE A 251 -35.84 -8.82 56.48
N GLN A 252 -34.84 -9.63 56.84
CA GLN A 252 -34.64 -10.04 58.24
C GLN A 252 -34.23 -8.87 59.16
N ALA A 253 -33.40 -7.94 58.68
CA ALA A 253 -33.03 -6.74 59.42
C ALA A 253 -34.23 -5.77 59.58
N ARG A 254 -35.08 -5.65 58.54
CA ARG A 254 -36.32 -4.86 58.60
C ARG A 254 -37.26 -5.36 59.70
N ASP A 255 -37.42 -6.68 59.78
CA ASP A 255 -38.31 -7.30 60.76
C ASP A 255 -37.71 -7.27 62.18
N PHE A 256 -36.37 -7.36 62.32
CA PHE A 256 -35.68 -7.36 63.60
C PHE A 256 -35.54 -5.96 64.24
N TYR A 257 -35.35 -4.90 63.44
CA TYR A 257 -35.19 -3.52 63.93
C TYR A 257 -36.48 -2.68 63.84
N HIS A 258 -37.60 -3.27 63.40
CA HIS A 258 -38.90 -2.60 63.22
C HIS A 258 -38.81 -1.28 62.44
N LEU A 259 -37.91 -1.23 61.45
CA LEU A 259 -37.71 -0.05 60.63
C LEU A 259 -38.93 0.17 59.73
N THR A 260 -39.37 1.41 59.60
CA THR A 260 -40.44 1.72 58.65
C THR A 260 -39.95 1.48 57.22
N PRO A 261 -40.82 1.06 56.28
CA PRO A 261 -40.39 0.76 54.91
C PRO A 261 -39.60 1.88 54.24
N LEU A 262 -39.95 3.13 54.57
CA LEU A 262 -39.33 4.34 54.04
C LEU A 262 -37.90 4.57 54.57
N GLU A 263 -37.64 4.20 55.83
CA GLU A 263 -36.30 4.30 56.43
C GLU A 263 -35.38 3.16 55.97
N ALA A 264 -35.95 1.96 55.78
CA ALA A 264 -35.22 0.82 55.24
C ALA A 264 -34.77 1.08 53.80
N ASP A 265 -35.66 1.60 52.94
CA ASP A 265 -35.33 1.96 51.56
C ASP A 265 -34.27 3.08 51.49
N ALA A 266 -34.33 4.06 52.41
CA ALA A 266 -33.34 5.12 52.49
C ALA A 266 -31.96 4.60 52.92
N LEU A 267 -31.93 3.62 53.84
CA LEU A 267 -30.70 3.01 54.32
C LEU A 267 -30.09 2.06 53.28
N GLU A 268 -30.92 1.27 52.59
CA GLU A 268 -30.52 0.44 51.45
C GLU A 268 -29.91 1.30 50.33
N LYS A 269 -30.59 2.40 49.97
CA LYS A 269 -30.09 3.33 48.96
C LYS A 269 -28.77 3.96 49.36
N ARG A 270 -28.58 4.29 50.65
CA ARG A 270 -27.34 4.87 51.16
C ARG A 270 -26.17 3.87 51.16
N VAL A 271 -26.42 2.61 51.54
CA VAL A 271 -25.40 1.55 51.52
C VAL A 271 -25.06 1.18 50.07
N LEU A 272 -26.05 1.12 49.17
CA LEU A 272 -25.82 0.89 47.75
C LEU A 272 -25.09 2.06 47.09
N ASP A 273 -25.42 3.31 47.44
CA ASP A 273 -24.70 4.49 46.95
C ASP A 273 -23.26 4.53 47.45
N GLU A 274 -23.00 4.13 48.70
CA GLU A 274 -21.63 3.98 49.23
C GLU A 274 -20.87 2.83 48.54
N LEU A 275 -21.51 1.70 48.28
CA LEU A 275 -20.94 0.60 47.49
C LEU A 275 -20.71 0.98 46.02
N TYR A 276 -21.58 1.81 45.43
CA TYR A 276 -21.42 2.34 44.07
C TYR A 276 -20.36 3.45 43.97
N LEU A 277 -20.19 4.26 45.02
CA LEU A 277 -19.08 5.20 45.13
C LEU A 277 -17.75 4.44 45.28
N LEU A 278 -17.74 3.34 46.02
CA LEU A 278 -16.59 2.43 46.10
C LEU A 278 -16.31 1.72 44.76
N SER A 279 -17.34 1.40 43.96
CA SER A 279 -17.18 0.77 42.64
C SER A 279 -16.81 1.74 41.51
N ARG A 280 -17.07 3.06 41.66
CA ARG A 280 -16.60 4.11 40.73
C ARG A 280 -15.24 4.71 41.09
N LEU A 281 -14.69 4.38 42.25
CA LEU A 281 -13.30 4.66 42.64
C LEU A 281 -12.35 3.46 42.37
N LEU A 282 -12.89 2.38 41.79
CA LEU A 282 -12.20 1.17 41.31
C LEU A 282 -12.00 1.23 39.79
#